data_AF-A0A2N2T984-F1
#
_entry.id   AF-A0A2N2T984-F1
#
_cell.length_a   1.000
_cell.length_b   1.000
_cell.length_c   1.000
_cell.angle_alpha   90.00
_cell.angle_beta   90.00
_cell.angle_gamma   90.00
#
_symmetry.space_group_name_H-M   'P 1'
#
loop_
_entity.id
_entity.type
_entity.pdbx_description
1 polymer ?
#
loop_
_entity_poly.entity_id
_entity_poly.type
_entity_poly.pdbx_seq_one_letter_code
_entity_poly.pdbx_strand_id
1 'polypeptide(L)' 'METPRKKPPTLLQVSPVPLYTQIKDILRDRILEGTYQAHQQMPSESELMSTFGVSRITVR' A
#
# COMPACT_ATOMS: atom_id res chain seq x y z
N MET A 1 20.62 8.50 12.47
CA MET A 1 20.30 8.26 11.06
C MET A 1 18.79 8.29 10.94
N GLU A 2 18.27 9.38 10.41
CA GLU A 2 16.85 9.71 10.43
C GLU A 2 16.13 8.86 9.38
N THR A 3 15.42 7.82 9.81
CA THR A 3 14.50 7.09 8.93
C THR A 3 13.44 8.08 8.45
N PRO A 4 13.29 8.33 7.13
CA PRO A 4 12.30 9.27 6.63
C PRO A 4 10.93 8.76 7.07
N ARG A 5 10.17 9.62 7.75
CA ARG A 5 8.79 9.37 8.15
C ARG A 5 7.97 9.14 6.88
N LYS A 6 7.92 7.91 6.37
CA LYS A 6 7.06 7.52 5.25
C LYS A 6 5.62 7.82 5.69
N LYS A 7 5.05 8.88 5.11
CA LYS A 7 3.64 9.22 5.34
C LYS A 7 2.80 8.02 4.95
N PRO A 8 1.81 7.62 5.76
CA PRO A 8 0.93 6.54 5.39
C PRO A 8 0.25 6.88 4.06
N PRO A 9 0.14 5.89 3.15
CA PRO A 9 -0.52 6.11 1.87
C PRO A 9 -1.95 6.60 2.13
N THR A 10 -2.30 7.73 1.53
CA THR A 10 -3.62 8.34 1.75
C THR A 10 -4.62 7.70 0.78
N LEU A 11 -5.58 6.95 1.31
CA LEU A 11 -6.71 6.43 0.52
C LEU A 11 -7.84 7.45 0.50
N LEU A 12 -8.43 7.66 -0.68
CA LEU A 12 -9.57 8.54 -0.87
C LEU A 12 -10.85 7.71 -0.82
N GLN A 13 -11.42 7.60 0.39
CA GLN A 13 -12.62 6.81 0.66
C GLN A 13 -13.88 7.35 -0.06
N VAL A 14 -13.89 8.64 -0.41
CA VAL A 14 -14.98 9.31 -1.13
C VAL A 14 -14.76 9.40 -2.64
N SER A 15 -13.71 8.75 -3.17
CA SER A 15 -13.46 8.76 -4.61
C SER A 15 -14.31 7.70 -5.33
N PRO A 16 -14.63 7.90 -6.63
CA PRO A 16 -15.29 6.87 -7.44
C PRO A 16 -14.40 5.65 -7.70
N VAL A 17 -13.12 5.71 -7.34
CA VAL A 17 -12.16 4.63 -7.54
C VAL A 17 -12.25 3.65 -6.37
N PRO A 18 -12.50 2.35 -6.60
CA PRO A 18 -12.55 1.36 -5.53
C PRO A 18 -11.24 1.30 -4.72
N LEU A 19 -11.35 1.05 -3.41
CA LEU A 19 -10.19 1.00 -2.50
C LEU A 19 -9.11 -0.01 -2.95
N TYR A 20 -9.50 -1.18 -3.46
CA TYR A 20 -8.55 -2.18 -3.95
C TYR A 20 -7.72 -1.65 -5.15
N THR A 21 -8.34 -0.81 -5.99
CA THR A 21 -7.67 -0.22 -7.15
C THR A 21 -6.67 0.83 -6.71
N GLN A 22 -7.05 1.68 -5.75
CA GLN A 22 -6.13 2.65 -5.15
C GLN A 22 -4.92 1.96 -4.51
N ILE A 23 -5.13 0.89 -3.74
CA ILE A 23 -4.05 0.11 -3.13
C ILE A 23 -3.15 -0.51 -4.20
N LYS A 24 -3.72 -1.10 -5.25
CA LYS A 24 -2.96 -1.67 -6.38
C LYS A 24 -2.06 -0.62 -7.03
N ASP A 25 -2.57 0.58 -7.28
CA ASP A 25 -1.81 1.64 -7.94
C ASP A 25 -0.70 2.15 -7.02
N ILE A 26 -0.96 2.32 -5.72
CA ILE A 26 0.07 2.68 -4.73
C ILE A 26 1.16 1.61 -4.63
N LEU A 27 0.80 0.32 -4.66
CA LEU A 27 1.77 -0.77 -4.65
C LEU A 27 2.60 -0.78 -5.93
N ARG A 28 1.98 -0.53 -7.09
CA ARG A 28 2.69 -0.40 -8.37
C ARG A 28 3.70 0.73 -8.30
N ASP A 29 3.29 1.91 -7.85
CA ASP A 29 4.19 3.07 -7.73
C ASP A 29 5.36 2.76 -6.80
N ARG A 30 5.12 2.09 -5.67
CA ARG A 30 6.19 1.65 -4.76
C ARG A 30 7.16 0.66 -5.39
N ILE A 31 6.69 -0.24 -6.25
CA ILE A 31 7.57 -1.16 -6.99
C ILE A 31 8.41 -0.35 -7.99
N LEU A 32 7.81 0.60 -8.70
CA LEU A 32 8.49 1.46 -9.67
C LEU A 32 9.50 2.41 -9.00
N GLU A 33 9.20 2.91 -7.81
CA GLU A 33 10.11 3.70 -6.97
C GLU A 33 11.24 2.85 -6.35
N GLY A 34 11.19 1.52 -6.49
CA GLY A 34 12.18 0.61 -5.91
C GLY A 34 12.02 0.40 -4.40
N THR A 35 10.89 0.80 -3.80
CA THR A 35 10.56 0.50 -2.40
C THR A 35 10.41 -1.01 -2.18
N TYR A 36 9.90 -1.73 -3.18
CA TYR A 36 9.88 -3.19 -3.20
C TYR A 36 10.83 -3.67 -4.28
N GLN A 37 11.98 -4.22 -3.86
CA GLN A 37 12.97 -4.74 -4.79
C GLN A 37 12.52 -6.06 -5.41
N ALA A 38 13.02 -6.36 -6.60
CA ALA A 38 12.87 -7.69 -7.19
C ALA A 38 13.38 -8.75 -6.20
N HIS A 39 12.59 -9.81 -6.01
CA HIS A 39 12.85 -10.89 -5.05
C HIS A 39 12.70 -10.52 -3.56
N GLN A 40 12.29 -9.30 -3.23
CA GLN A 40 11.94 -8.95 -1.87
C GLN A 40 10.56 -9.52 -1.51
N GLN A 41 10.43 -9.97 -0.26
CA GLN A 41 9.14 -10.42 0.26
C GLN A 41 8.17 -9.23 0.34
N MET A 42 6.99 -9.41 -0.23
CA MET A 42 5.89 -8.45 -0.12
C MET A 42 5.36 -8.41 1.33
N PRO A 43 4.79 -7.27 1.77
CA PRO A 43 4.13 -7.20 3.06
C PRO A 43 2.98 -8.19 3.14
N SER A 44 2.76 -8.75 4.32
CA SER A 44 1.63 -9.66 4.57
C SER A 44 0.28 -8.93 4.45
N GLU A 45 -0.81 -9.68 4.23
CA GLU A 45 -2.17 -9.10 4.21
C GLU A 45 -2.44 -8.24 5.47
N SER A 46 -2.05 -8.73 6.64
CA SER A 46 -2.23 -8.02 7.92
C SER A 46 -1.45 -6.70 7.98
N GLU A 47 -0.23 -6.68 7.44
CA GLU A 47 0.57 -5.45 7.36
C GLU A 47 -0.04 -4.45 6.37
N LEU A 48 -0.56 -4.93 5.24
CA LEU A 48 -1.27 -4.07 4.29
C LEU A 48 -2.55 -3.51 4.93
N MET A 49 -3.35 -4.34 5.61
CA MET A 49 -4.53 -3.88 6.34
C MET A 49 -4.20 -2.79 7.36
N SER A 50 -3.14 -2.98 8.14
CA SER A 50 -2.68 -2.00 9.14
C SER A 50 -2.15 -0.72 8.50
N THR A 51 -1.41 -0.85 7.40
CA THR A 51 -0.80 0.29 6.66
C THR A 51 -1.86 1.16 6.00
N PHE A 52 -2.88 0.53 5.42
CA PHE A 52 -3.91 1.19 4.61
C PHE A 52 -5.23 1.42 5.35
N GLY A 53 -5.40 0.84 6.56
CA GLY A 53 -6.63 0.94 7.35
C GLY A 53 -7.83 0.23 6.71
N VAL A 54 -7.59 -0.83 5.92
CA VAL A 54 -8.63 -1.53 5.17
C VAL A 54 -8.91 -2.94 5.70
N SER A 55 -10.04 -3.51 5.28
CA SER A 55 -10.40 -4.89 5.60
C SER A 55 -9.63 -5.89 4.74
N ARG A 56 -9.51 -7.14 5.23
CA ARG A 56 -8.87 -8.25 4.51
C ARG A 56 -9.47 -8.45 3.10
N ILE A 57 -10.78 -8.32 2.97
CA ILE A 57 -11.49 -8.50 1.69
C ILE A 57 -10.98 -7.52 0.62
N THR A 58 -10.48 -6.34 1.03
CA THR A 58 -9.99 -5.31 0.12
C THR A 58 -8.56 -5.59 -0.38
N VAL A 59 -7.76 -6.37 0.36
CA VAL A 59 -6.35 -6.70 0.01
C VAL A 59 -6.18 -8.08 -0.63
N ARG A 60 -7.23 -8.91 -0.66
CA ARG A 60 -7.19 -10.31 -1.12
C ARG A 60 -7.44 -10.46 -2.63
#